data_AF-A0A661KU98-F1
#
_entry.id   AF-A0A661KU98-F1
#
_cell.length_a   1.000
_cell.length_b   1.000
_cell.length_c   1.000
_cell.angle_alpha   90.00
_cell.angle_beta   90.00
_cell.angle_gamma   90.00
#
_symmetry.space_group_name_H-M   'P 1'
#
loop_
_entity.id
_entity.type
_entity.pdbx_description
1 polymer ?
#
loop_
_entity_poly.entity_id
_entity_poly.type
_entity_poly.pdbx_seq_one_letter_code
_entity_poly.pdbx_strand_id
1 'polypeptide(L)'
;ERFFRFKMDDINNKLTQALINNKIIETTNPGSISKELAEGLRKALKSSEFDFQYFISPIRDLVPKPDPISLYMTQYVLEILIDHPDVVEIYGTDQQVYETINNVLKTSYAEFEKIEQEIITQLSHNKDLVPGSREYEIVLDQLLRKRMGEPKRI
;
A
#
# COMPACT_ATOMS: atom_id res chain seq x y z
N GLU A 1 -2.18 -10.43 -0.08
CA GLU A 1 -2.38 -10.36 -1.55
C GLU A 1 -1.05 -10.23 -2.30
N ARG A 2 -1.01 -10.61 -3.59
CA ARG A 2 0.20 -10.57 -4.45
C ARG A 2 0.73 -9.15 -4.64
N PHE A 3 -0.17 -8.17 -4.81
CA PHE A 3 0.15 -6.75 -4.97
C PHE A 3 1.15 -6.24 -3.93
N PHE A 4 0.80 -6.30 -2.65
CA PHE A 4 1.65 -5.80 -1.58
C PHE A 4 3.01 -6.51 -1.54
N ARG A 5 3.10 -7.78 -1.96
CA ARG A 5 4.37 -8.51 -1.90
C ARG A 5 5.39 -7.90 -2.86
N PHE A 6 4.96 -7.41 -4.02
CA PHE A 6 5.83 -6.78 -5.00
C PHE A 6 5.97 -5.27 -4.80
N LYS A 7 4.95 -4.60 -4.25
CA LYS A 7 4.88 -3.15 -4.23
C LYS A 7 5.09 -2.50 -2.86
N MET A 8 5.28 -3.27 -1.77
CA MET A 8 5.40 -2.72 -0.41
C MET A 8 6.42 -1.57 -0.29
N ASP A 9 7.65 -1.80 -0.75
CA ASP A 9 8.74 -0.82 -0.62
C ASP A 9 8.44 0.44 -1.48
N ASP A 10 7.90 0.24 -2.68
CA ASP A 10 7.51 1.32 -3.61
C ASP A 10 6.35 2.16 -3.03
N ILE A 11 5.31 1.50 -2.52
CA ILE A 11 4.18 2.16 -1.84
C ILE A 11 4.70 2.96 -0.65
N ASN A 12 5.54 2.37 0.19
CA ASN A 12 6.05 3.04 1.38
C ASN A 12 6.85 4.31 1.02
N ASN A 13 7.70 4.23 0.00
CA ASN A 13 8.46 5.37 -0.49
C ASN A 13 7.55 6.46 -1.05
N LYS A 14 6.61 6.10 -1.93
CA LYS A 14 5.63 7.04 -2.52
C LYS A 14 4.75 7.68 -1.45
N LEU A 15 4.31 6.90 -0.46
CA LEU A 15 3.48 7.35 0.64
C LEU A 15 4.21 8.37 1.52
N THR A 16 5.45 8.05 1.92
CA THR A 16 6.30 8.96 2.70
C THR A 16 6.49 10.27 1.97
N GLN A 17 6.85 10.22 0.68
CA GLN A 17 7.05 11.41 -0.14
C GLN A 17 5.77 12.21 -0.32
N ALA A 18 4.64 11.56 -0.59
CA ALA A 18 3.36 12.23 -0.81
C ALA A 18 2.90 12.99 0.45
N LEU A 19 3.00 12.36 1.63
CA LEU A 19 2.61 12.98 2.90
C LEU A 19 3.48 14.19 3.25
N ILE A 20 4.79 14.13 2.99
CA ILE A 20 5.70 15.26 3.21
C ILE A 20 5.47 16.37 2.17
N ASN A 21 5.42 16.02 0.88
CA ASN A 21 5.31 17.00 -0.21
C ASN A 21 3.96 17.72 -0.21
N ASN A 22 2.88 17.04 0.17
CA ASN A 22 1.55 17.64 0.32
C ASN A 22 1.41 18.41 1.64
N LYS A 23 2.49 18.54 2.42
CA LYS A 23 2.54 19.19 3.74
C LYS A 23 1.54 18.61 4.73
N ILE A 24 1.29 17.30 4.67
CA ILE A 24 0.50 16.60 5.68
C ILE A 24 1.38 16.27 6.88
N ILE A 25 2.66 15.94 6.66
CA ILE A 25 3.61 15.65 7.74
C ILE A 25 4.79 16.60 7.62
N GLU A 26 5.07 17.30 8.71
CA GLU A 26 6.35 17.97 8.94
C GLU A 26 7.19 17.13 9.91
N THR A 27 8.45 16.88 9.55
CA THR A 27 9.32 15.96 10.30
C THR A 27 10.77 16.41 10.27
N THR A 28 11.50 16.13 11.35
CA THR A 28 12.95 16.31 11.43
C THR A 28 13.73 15.14 10.80
N ASN A 29 13.08 14.00 10.57
CA ASN A 29 13.72 12.78 10.07
C ASN A 29 12.79 11.96 9.15
N PRO A 30 12.77 12.25 7.83
CA PRO A 30 11.96 11.53 6.85
C PRO A 30 12.23 10.01 6.81
N GLY A 31 13.47 9.59 7.11
CA GLY A 31 13.83 8.17 7.15
C GLY A 31 13.17 7.42 8.31
N SER A 32 12.93 8.10 9.44
CA SER A 32 12.21 7.55 10.58
C SER A 32 10.73 7.38 10.25
N ILE A 33 10.11 8.43 9.69
CA ILE A 33 8.70 8.40 9.23
C ILE A 33 8.48 7.30 8.21
N SER A 34 9.41 7.11 7.27
CA SER A 34 9.32 6.03 6.29
C SER A 34 9.31 4.64 6.93
N LYS A 35 10.05 4.42 8.02
CA LYS A 35 10.03 3.14 8.75
C LYS A 35 8.72 2.95 9.50
N GLU A 36 8.21 4.01 10.12
CA GLU A 36 6.97 3.97 10.90
C GLU A 36 5.75 3.74 10.00
N LEU A 37 5.70 4.38 8.83
CA LEU A 37 4.67 4.11 7.80
C LEU A 37 4.75 2.67 7.26
N ALA A 38 5.96 2.13 7.06
CA ALA A 38 6.12 0.74 6.66
C ALA A 38 5.57 -0.22 7.72
N GLU A 39 5.75 0.13 9.00
CA GLU A 39 5.21 -0.64 10.10
C GLU A 39 3.68 -0.54 10.19
N GLY A 40 3.11 0.65 10.00
CA GLY A 40 1.66 0.84 9.86
C GLY A 40 1.06 -0.03 8.76
N LEU A 41 1.69 -0.06 7.57
CA LEU A 41 1.25 -0.93 6.47
C LEU A 41 1.34 -2.41 6.83
N ARG A 42 2.41 -2.85 7.52
CA ARG A 42 2.52 -4.24 7.97
C ARG A 42 1.45 -4.60 8.99
N LYS A 43 1.14 -3.71 9.93
CA LYS A 43 0.07 -3.90 10.91
C LYS A 43 -1.28 -4.02 10.21
N ALA A 44 -1.59 -3.11 9.28
CA ALA A 44 -2.82 -3.16 8.47
C ALA A 44 -3.03 -4.53 7.79
N LEU A 45 -1.95 -5.09 7.24
CA LEU A 45 -1.99 -6.37 6.51
C LEU A 45 -2.00 -7.62 7.41
N LYS A 46 -1.70 -7.47 8.71
CA LYS A 46 -1.59 -8.58 9.68
C LYS A 46 -2.65 -8.56 10.77
N SER A 47 -3.32 -7.43 10.96
CA SER A 47 -4.40 -7.30 11.94
C SER A 47 -5.48 -8.36 11.70
N SER A 48 -6.03 -8.88 12.80
CA SER A 48 -7.25 -9.66 12.70
C SER A 48 -8.37 -8.77 12.17
N GLU A 49 -9.41 -9.37 11.57
CA GLU A 49 -10.56 -8.61 11.09
C GLU A 49 -11.18 -7.75 12.20
N PHE A 50 -11.31 -8.29 13.42
CA PHE A 50 -11.83 -7.55 14.57
C PHE A 50 -10.94 -6.36 14.92
N ASP A 51 -9.63 -6.56 15.09
CA ASP A 51 -8.70 -5.48 15.45
C ASP A 51 -8.66 -4.40 14.38
N PHE A 52 -8.69 -4.81 13.11
CA PHE A 52 -8.70 -3.91 11.97
C PHE A 52 -9.95 -3.03 11.99
N GLN A 53 -11.14 -3.64 12.09
CA GLN A 53 -12.42 -2.93 12.11
C GLN A 53 -12.54 -2.03 13.34
N TYR A 54 -12.06 -2.49 14.51
CA TYR A 54 -12.03 -1.68 15.72
C TYR A 54 -11.14 -0.45 15.55
N PHE A 55 -9.93 -0.63 15.00
CA PHE A 55 -8.98 0.45 14.79
C PHE A 55 -9.53 1.54 13.86
N ILE A 56 -10.14 1.17 12.73
CA ILE A 56 -10.70 2.14 11.77
C ILE A 56 -12.08 2.68 12.16
N SER A 57 -12.69 2.15 13.22
CA SER A 57 -14.06 2.50 13.62
C SER A 57 -14.34 4.01 13.76
N PRO A 58 -13.40 4.85 14.25
CA PRO A 58 -13.66 6.29 14.41
C PRO A 58 -13.87 7.03 13.08
N ILE A 59 -13.24 6.56 12.00
CA ILE A 59 -13.24 7.23 10.68
C ILE A 59 -13.87 6.37 9.58
N ARG A 60 -14.59 5.30 9.93
CA ARG A 60 -15.15 4.34 8.96
C ARG A 60 -16.09 4.99 7.92
N ASP A 61 -16.74 6.08 8.32
CA ASP A 61 -17.74 6.81 7.53
C ASP A 61 -17.14 8.10 6.93
N LEU A 62 -15.81 8.25 6.93
CA LEU A 62 -15.09 9.44 6.43
C LEU A 62 -15.39 9.74 4.96
N VAL A 63 -15.57 8.71 4.13
CA VAL A 63 -15.98 8.83 2.73
C VAL A 63 -17.01 7.74 2.37
N PRO A 64 -17.86 7.92 1.35
CA PRO A 64 -18.96 6.98 1.06
C PRO A 64 -18.54 5.56 0.65
N LYS A 65 -17.32 5.38 0.13
CA LYS A 65 -16.79 4.08 -0.34
C LYS A 65 -15.29 4.00 -0.05
N PRO A 66 -14.91 3.83 1.22
CA PRO A 66 -13.52 3.89 1.61
C PRO A 66 -12.75 2.63 1.20
N ASP A 67 -11.55 2.80 0.66
CA ASP A 67 -10.51 1.76 0.70
C ASP A 67 -10.11 1.45 2.16
N PRO A 68 -10.24 0.20 2.64
CA PRO A 68 -9.98 -0.14 4.04
C PRO A 68 -8.54 0.10 4.48
N ILE A 69 -7.55 -0.20 3.62
CA ILE A 69 -6.13 0.01 3.95
C ILE A 69 -5.83 1.50 4.04
N SER A 70 -6.42 2.31 3.17
CA SER A 70 -6.32 3.76 3.24
C SER A 70 -6.91 4.30 4.54
N LEU A 71 -8.09 3.82 4.98
CA LEU A 71 -8.63 4.20 6.29
C LEU A 71 -7.68 3.78 7.42
N TYR A 72 -7.17 2.55 7.40
CA TYR A 72 -6.23 2.10 8.42
C TYR A 72 -5.02 3.03 8.49
N MET A 73 -4.42 3.35 7.35
CA MET A 73 -3.26 4.23 7.30
C MET A 73 -3.59 5.67 7.67
N THR A 74 -4.78 6.17 7.35
CA THR A 74 -5.26 7.48 7.83
C THR A 74 -5.32 7.49 9.35
N GLN A 75 -5.99 6.51 9.97
CA GLN A 75 -6.05 6.41 11.43
C GLN A 75 -4.65 6.24 12.04
N TYR A 76 -3.78 5.46 11.40
CA TYR A 76 -2.39 5.30 11.84
C TYR A 76 -1.64 6.63 11.86
N VAL A 77 -1.81 7.45 10.83
CA VAL A 77 -1.21 8.79 10.78
C VAL A 77 -1.77 9.67 11.89
N LEU A 78 -3.09 9.70 12.07
CA LEU A 78 -3.77 10.60 13.00
C LEU A 78 -3.57 10.23 14.48
N GLU A 79 -3.44 8.94 14.81
CA GLU A 79 -3.40 8.48 16.22
C GLU A 79 -2.05 7.93 16.67
N ILE A 80 -1.25 7.40 15.75
CA ILE A 80 0.00 6.72 16.11
C ILE A 80 1.19 7.56 15.70
N LEU A 81 1.20 8.01 14.44
CA LEU A 81 2.32 8.77 13.90
C LEU A 81 2.40 10.16 14.51
N ILE A 82 1.28 10.76 14.93
CA ILE A 82 1.23 12.09 15.54
C ILE A 82 2.12 12.20 16.80
N ASP A 83 2.23 11.10 17.56
CA ASP A 83 3.02 11.03 18.79
C ASP A 83 4.49 10.61 18.54
N HIS A 84 4.89 10.40 17.28
CA HIS A 84 6.23 9.96 16.95
C HIS A 84 7.25 11.11 17.20
N PRO A 85 8.39 10.85 17.87
CA PRO A 85 9.30 11.92 18.32
C PRO A 85 9.95 12.75 17.20
N ASP A 86 10.05 12.18 16.00
CA ASP A 86 10.55 12.88 14.81
C ASP A 86 9.44 13.61 14.02
N VAL A 87 8.18 13.52 14.43
CA VAL A 87 7.09 14.33 13.87
C VAL A 87 7.08 15.69 14.55
N VAL A 88 7.11 16.75 13.74
CA VAL A 88 6.98 18.13 14.21
C VAL A 88 5.50 18.50 14.28
N GLU A 89 4.76 18.19 13.22
CA GLU A 89 3.34 18.51 13.12
C GLU A 89 2.65 17.64 12.04
N ILE A 90 1.35 17.37 12.25
CA ILE A 90 0.46 16.78 11.24
C ILE A 90 -0.59 17.81 10.84
N TYR A 91 -0.67 18.12 9.55
CA TYR A 91 -1.59 19.10 9.00
C TYR A 91 -2.64 18.46 8.09
N GLY A 92 -3.70 19.23 7.85
CA GLY A 92 -4.80 18.88 6.95
C GLY A 92 -5.98 18.27 7.69
N THR A 93 -7.10 18.11 6.99
CA THR A 93 -8.27 17.39 7.51
C THR A 93 -8.07 15.88 7.34
N ASP A 94 -8.79 15.07 8.13
CA ASP A 94 -8.82 13.61 8.02
C ASP A 94 -9.06 13.17 6.57
N GLN A 95 -9.95 13.88 5.86
CA GLN A 95 -10.24 13.63 4.46
C GLN A 95 -9.04 13.92 3.54
N GLN A 96 -8.28 15.01 3.78
CA GLN A 96 -7.08 15.31 3.00
C GLN A 96 -5.96 14.28 3.22
N VAL A 97 -5.81 13.80 4.46
CA VAL A 97 -4.89 12.71 4.80
C VAL A 97 -5.31 11.45 4.04
N TYR A 98 -6.59 11.07 4.15
CA TYR A 98 -7.16 9.93 3.43
C TYR A 98 -6.97 10.02 1.92
N GLU A 99 -7.30 11.15 1.30
CA GLU A 99 -7.19 11.33 -0.14
C GLU A 99 -5.75 11.19 -0.61
N THR A 100 -4.78 11.73 0.12
CA THR A 100 -3.35 11.59 -0.23
C THR A 100 -2.91 10.13 -0.18
N ILE A 101 -3.26 9.41 0.89
CA ILE A 101 -2.92 7.99 1.06
C ILE A 101 -3.60 7.14 -0.02
N ASN A 102 -4.90 7.33 -0.22
CA ASN A 102 -5.69 6.58 -1.17
C ASN A 102 -5.22 6.80 -2.62
N ASN A 103 -4.82 8.02 -2.97
CA ASN A 103 -4.26 8.32 -4.29
C ASN A 103 -2.96 7.55 -4.56
N VAL A 104 -2.07 7.43 -3.55
CA VAL A 104 -0.85 6.64 -3.66
C VAL A 104 -1.16 5.16 -3.87
N LEU A 105 -2.04 4.58 -3.04
CA LEU A 105 -2.41 3.17 -3.17
C LEU A 105 -3.05 2.90 -4.52
N LYS A 106 -4.05 3.69 -4.91
CA LYS A 106 -4.75 3.54 -6.19
C LYS A 106 -3.81 3.61 -7.39
N THR A 107 -2.87 4.56 -7.40
CA THR A 107 -1.90 4.69 -8.49
C THR A 107 -0.96 3.48 -8.53
N SER A 108 -0.44 3.04 -7.39
CA SER A 108 0.41 1.86 -7.29
C SER A 108 -0.32 0.58 -7.71
N TYR A 109 -1.61 0.43 -7.35
CA TYR A 109 -2.46 -0.67 -7.82
C TYR A 109 -2.60 -0.66 -9.34
N ALA A 110 -2.95 0.49 -9.94
CA ALA A 110 -3.10 0.61 -11.39
C ALA A 110 -1.81 0.27 -12.14
N GLU A 111 -0.65 0.70 -11.63
CA GLU A 111 0.66 0.32 -12.18
C GLU A 111 0.91 -1.19 -12.10
N PHE A 112 0.57 -1.81 -10.98
CA PHE A 112 0.72 -3.26 -10.79
C PHE A 112 -0.19 -4.06 -11.71
N GLU A 113 -1.47 -3.70 -11.78
CA GLU A 113 -2.46 -4.36 -12.65
C GLU A 113 -2.04 -4.26 -14.11
N LYS A 114 -1.56 -3.10 -14.56
CA LYS A 114 -1.07 -2.94 -15.92
C LYS A 114 0.06 -3.93 -16.24
N ILE A 115 1.04 -4.06 -15.34
CA ILE A 115 2.16 -5.01 -15.52
C ILE A 115 1.65 -6.45 -15.53
N GLU A 116 0.74 -6.81 -14.61
CA GLU A 116 0.19 -8.15 -14.53
C GLU A 116 -0.61 -8.51 -15.81
N GLN A 117 -1.43 -7.58 -16.31
CA GLN A 117 -2.18 -7.77 -17.56
C GLN A 117 -1.28 -7.89 -18.78
N GLU A 118 -0.19 -7.11 -18.87
CA GLU A 118 0.82 -7.27 -19.92
C GLU A 118 1.45 -8.67 -19.90
N ILE A 119 1.75 -9.20 -18.71
CA ILE A 119 2.31 -10.55 -18.56
C ILE A 119 1.28 -11.61 -18.94
N ILE A 120 0.05 -11.51 -18.45
CA ILE A 120 -1.04 -12.44 -18.79
C ILE A 120 -1.28 -12.44 -20.29
N THR A 121 -1.28 -11.28 -20.93
CA THR A 121 -1.41 -11.15 -22.39
C THR A 121 -0.24 -11.83 -23.10
N GLN A 122 1.00 -11.71 -22.61
CA GLN A 122 2.13 -12.45 -23.18
C GLN A 122 1.95 -13.97 -23.04
N LEU A 123 1.45 -14.44 -21.90
CA LEU A 123 1.22 -15.87 -21.65
C LEU A 123 0.10 -16.44 -22.51
N SER A 124 -0.96 -15.68 -22.80
CA SER A 124 -2.08 -16.15 -23.63
C SER A 124 -1.68 -16.46 -25.08
N HIS A 125 -0.55 -15.93 -25.55
CA HIS A 125 -0.02 -16.28 -26.88
C HIS A 125 0.63 -17.68 -26.89
N ASN A 126 0.98 -18.23 -25.73
CA ASN A 126 1.52 -19.57 -25.61
C ASN A 126 0.40 -20.58 -25.35
N LYS A 127 -0.02 -21.29 -26.40
CA LYS A 127 -1.11 -22.28 -26.35
C LYS A 127 -0.80 -23.50 -25.48
N ASP A 128 0.47 -23.73 -25.15
CA ASP A 128 0.89 -24.86 -24.32
C ASP A 128 0.73 -24.58 -22.81
N LEU A 129 0.52 -23.32 -22.42
CA LEU A 129 0.29 -22.91 -21.03
C LEU A 129 -1.20 -22.71 -20.77
N VAL A 130 -1.79 -23.58 -19.97
CA VAL A 130 -3.20 -23.50 -19.56
C VAL A 130 -3.33 -22.59 -18.33
N PRO A 131 -4.11 -21.49 -18.37
CA PRO A 131 -4.33 -20.63 -17.21
C PRO A 131 -4.78 -21.41 -15.98
N GLY A 132 -4.14 -21.17 -14.84
CA GLY A 132 -4.37 -21.87 -13.58
C GLY A 132 -3.70 -23.24 -13.46
N SER A 133 -3.00 -23.73 -14.49
CA SER A 133 -2.14 -24.91 -14.34
C SER A 133 -0.92 -24.59 -13.48
N ARG A 134 -0.28 -25.62 -12.90
CA ARG A 134 0.92 -25.44 -12.09
C ARG A 134 2.06 -24.81 -12.90
N GLU A 135 2.24 -25.25 -14.14
CA GLU A 135 3.24 -24.72 -15.06
C GLU A 135 2.95 -23.25 -15.38
N TYR A 136 1.70 -22.89 -15.64
CA TYR A 136 1.29 -21.50 -15.87
C TYR A 136 1.62 -20.61 -14.68
N GLU A 137 1.25 -21.03 -13.46
CA GLU A 137 1.52 -20.25 -12.24
C GLU A 137 3.02 -20.08 -11.98
N ILE A 138 3.84 -21.10 -12.27
CA ILE A 138 5.30 -21.01 -12.14
C ILE A 138 5.85 -19.96 -13.12
N VAL A 139 5.43 -20.00 -14.39
CA VAL A 139 5.92 -19.05 -15.40
C VAL A 139 5.42 -17.63 -15.09
N LEU A 140 4.17 -17.48 -14.66
CA LEU A 140 3.61 -16.21 -14.23
C LEU A 140 4.44 -15.60 -13.09
N ASP A 141 4.73 -16.38 -12.03
CA ASP A 141 5.55 -15.91 -10.91
C ASP A 141 6.97 -15.52 -11.35
N GLN A 142 7.60 -16.28 -12.25
CA GLN A 142 8.92 -15.96 -12.81
C GLN A 142 8.91 -14.63 -13.60
N LEU A 143 7.89 -14.40 -14.42
CA LEU A 143 7.77 -13.17 -15.20
C LEU A 143 7.49 -11.97 -14.31
N LEU A 144 6.65 -12.12 -13.28
CA LEU A 144 6.40 -11.09 -12.28
C LEU A 144 7.71 -10.72 -11.56
N ARG A 145 8.49 -11.70 -11.10
CA ARG A 145 9.82 -11.47 -10.48
C ARG A 145 10.77 -10.76 -11.41
N LYS A 146 10.82 -11.16 -12.68
CA LYS A 146 11.68 -10.53 -13.69
C LYS A 146 11.31 -9.06 -13.94
N ARG A 147 10.02 -8.72 -13.89
CA ARG A 147 9.52 -7.36 -14.17
C ARG A 147 9.52 -6.45 -12.95
N MET A 148 9.26 -7.00 -11.75
CA MET A 148 9.01 -6.22 -10.54
C MET A 148 9.98 -6.51 -9.39
N GLY A 149 10.93 -7.42 -9.58
CA GLY A 149 11.86 -7.85 -8.55
C GLY A 149 11.27 -8.91 -7.62
N GLU A 150 12.04 -9.29 -6.60
CA GLU A 150 11.66 -10.37 -5.69
C GLU A 150 10.52 -9.96 -4.75
N PRO A 151 9.45 -10.78 -4.62
CA PRO A 151 8.35 -10.50 -3.72
C PRO A 151 8.82 -10.60 -2.27
N LYS A 152 8.43 -9.63 -1.45
CA LYS A 152 8.65 -9.64 -0.01
C LYS A 152 7.74 -10.65 0.68
N ARG A 153 8.22 -11.14 1.81
CA ARG A 153 7.37 -11.80 2.80
C ARG A 153 6.74 -10.71 3.65
N ILE A 154 5.41 -10.64 3.61
CA ILE A 154 4.63 -9.71 4.42
C ILE A 154 4.28 -10.44 5.69
#